data_AF-A0A1M5X8V2-F1
#
_entry.id   AF-A0A1M5X8V2-F1
#
_cell.length_a   1.000
_cell.length_b   1.000
_cell.length_c   1.000
_cell.angle_alpha   90.00
_cell.angle_beta   90.00
_cell.angle_gamma   90.00
#
_symmetry.space_group_name_H-M   'P 1'
#
loop_
_entity.id
_entity.type
_entity.pdbx_description
1 polymer ?
#
loop_
_entity_poly.entity_id
_entity_poly.type
_entity_poly.pdbx_seq_one_letter_code
_entity_poly.pdbx_strand_id
1 'polypeptide(L)'
;MEENELRIGNLVYDYDGKVSTVTSIDHRSIRVNNESIGFSGLSLNPIPLNYEWLLKLGFEKDGNEFSKDRFIIRLDQRSLIIQGFEYDYNGILLGTENLYVHDLQNLYFAVKREELTIKTQTDEIKE
;
A
#
# COMPACT_ATOMS: atom_id res chain seq x y z
N MET A 1 -2.68 4.62 -12.35
CA MET A 1 -1.42 3.96 -12.71
C MET A 1 -0.80 4.66 -13.91
N GLU A 2 -0.23 5.82 -13.68
CA GLU A 2 0.90 6.31 -14.47
C GLU A 2 2.17 5.59 -14.00
N GLU A 3 3.18 5.48 -14.87
CA GLU A 3 4.43 4.77 -14.57
C GLU A 3 5.21 5.40 -13.39
N ASN A 4 4.89 6.66 -13.05
CA ASN A 4 5.49 7.43 -11.96
C ASN A 4 4.94 7.09 -10.55
N GLU A 5 3.86 6.31 -10.44
CA GLU A 5 3.19 6.01 -9.15
C GLU A 5 3.82 4.80 -8.41
N LEU A 6 4.63 4.00 -9.11
CA LEU A 6 5.27 2.81 -8.54
C LEU A 6 6.70 3.06 -8.02
N ARG A 7 7.04 2.32 -6.96
CA ARG A 7 8.35 2.28 -6.32
C ARG A 7 8.70 0.83 -5.99
N ILE A 8 10.00 0.53 -5.88
CA ILE A 8 10.48 -0.75 -5.34
C ILE A 8 9.90 -0.94 -3.92
N GLY A 9 9.42 -2.15 -3.62
CA GLY A 9 8.69 -2.49 -2.38
C GLY A 9 7.16 -2.46 -2.50
N ASN A 10 6.62 -1.80 -3.53
CA ASN A 10 5.17 -1.70 -3.71
C ASN A 10 4.55 -3.02 -4.18
N LEU A 11 3.32 -3.29 -3.72
CA LEU A 11 2.54 -4.49 -4.04
C LEU A 11 1.59 -4.22 -5.21
N VAL A 12 1.60 -5.13 -6.18
CA VAL A 12 0.79 -5.11 -7.39
C VAL A 12 0.18 -6.50 -7.64
N TYR A 13 -0.88 -6.56 -8.43
CA TYR A 13 -1.30 -7.80 -9.07
C TYR A 13 -0.48 -7.99 -10.36
N ASP A 14 0.12 -9.16 -10.51
CA ASP A 14 0.73 -9.58 -11.78
C ASP A 14 -0.31 -10.04 -12.81
N TYR A 15 0.15 -10.55 -13.95
CA TYR A 15 -0.71 -10.98 -15.05
C TYR A 15 -1.53 -12.25 -14.75
N ASP A 16 -1.12 -13.05 -13.76
CA ASP A 16 -1.89 -14.20 -13.26
C ASP A 16 -2.90 -13.77 -12.16
N GLY A 17 -2.92 -12.47 -11.80
CA GLY A 17 -3.72 -11.95 -10.69
C GLY A 17 -3.17 -12.29 -9.30
N LYS A 18 -1.91 -12.73 -9.19
CA LYS A 18 -1.27 -13.01 -7.91
C LYS A 18 -0.68 -11.73 -7.32
N VAL A 19 -0.55 -11.70 -5.99
CA VAL A 19 0.09 -10.60 -5.28
C VAL A 19 1.60 -10.72 -5.44
N SER A 20 2.22 -9.70 -6.03
CA SER A 20 3.65 -9.69 -6.37
C SER A 20 4.27 -8.33 -6.02
N THR A 21 5.52 -8.34 -5.56
CA THR A 21 6.23 -7.15 -5.07
C THR A 21 7.16 -6.61 -6.15
N VAL A 22 7.12 -5.29 -6.40
CA VAL A 22 8.05 -4.61 -7.31
C VAL A 22 9.48 -4.69 -6.75
N THR A 23 10.37 -5.40 -7.44
CA THR A 23 11.79 -5.57 -7.06
C THR A 23 12.76 -4.73 -7.87
N SER A 24 12.37 -4.25 -9.06
CA SER A 24 13.17 -3.34 -9.89
C SER A 24 12.26 -2.52 -10.80
N ILE A 25 12.63 -1.27 -11.08
CA ILE A 25 12.00 -0.42 -12.10
C ILE A 25 13.13 0.11 -12.98
N ASP A 26 13.00 -0.03 -14.29
CA ASP A 26 13.89 0.56 -15.28
C ASP A 26 13.10 1.12 -16.48
N HIS A 27 13.73 1.97 -17.28
CA HIS A 27 13.12 2.62 -18.46
C HIS A 27 12.53 1.70 -19.56
N ARG A 28 12.60 0.37 -19.42
CA ARG A 28 12.04 -0.64 -20.34
C ARG A 28 11.32 -1.80 -19.66
N SER A 29 11.44 -1.96 -18.33
CA SER A 29 10.77 -3.04 -17.62
C SER A 29 10.51 -2.73 -16.15
N ILE A 30 9.47 -3.35 -15.60
CA ILE A 30 9.28 -3.49 -14.16
C ILE A 30 9.51 -4.96 -13.83
N ARG A 31 10.22 -5.24 -12.73
CA ARG A 31 10.39 -6.62 -12.22
C ARG A 31 9.54 -6.81 -10.98
N VAL A 32 8.87 -7.95 -10.91
CA VAL A 32 8.14 -8.38 -9.73
C VAL A 32 8.58 -9.79 -9.35
N ASN A 33 8.85 -10.04 -8.07
CA ASN A 33 9.32 -11.34 -7.57
C ASN A 33 10.50 -11.96 -8.36
N ASN A 34 11.37 -11.13 -8.94
CA ASN A 34 12.47 -11.45 -9.88
C ASN A 34 12.09 -11.86 -11.32
N GLU A 35 10.81 -11.96 -11.66
CA GLU A 35 10.35 -12.07 -13.04
C GLU A 35 10.34 -10.68 -13.71
N SER A 36 10.65 -10.62 -15.01
CA SER A 36 10.84 -9.34 -15.73
C SER A 36 9.70 -9.07 -16.70
N ILE A 37 8.89 -8.06 -16.38
CA ILE A 37 7.70 -7.67 -17.14
C ILE A 37 8.07 -6.47 -18.02
N GLY A 38 8.17 -6.70 -19.33
CA GLY A 38 8.39 -5.64 -20.31
C GLY A 38 7.09 -4.91 -20.65
N PHE A 39 7.16 -3.60 -20.87
CA PHE A 39 5.98 -2.75 -21.15
C PHE A 39 5.19 -3.11 -22.42
N SER A 40 5.71 -4.02 -23.27
CA SER A 40 5.13 -4.37 -24.57
C SER A 40 3.97 -5.37 -24.55
N GLY A 41 3.15 -5.40 -23.48
CA GLY A 41 1.89 -6.17 -23.49
C GLY A 41 1.41 -6.81 -22.18
N LEU A 42 2.15 -6.69 -21.08
CA LEU A 42 1.75 -7.21 -19.76
C LEU A 42 1.57 -6.06 -18.75
N SER A 43 0.32 -5.71 -18.47
CA SER A 43 -0.01 -4.69 -17.48
C SER A 43 0.11 -5.23 -16.06
N LEU A 44 0.89 -4.54 -15.22
CA LEU A 44 0.74 -4.67 -13.78
C LEU A 44 -0.57 -4.01 -13.36
N ASN A 45 -1.38 -4.72 -12.59
CA ASN A 45 -2.68 -4.24 -12.15
C ASN A 45 -2.56 -3.70 -10.72
N PRO A 46 -3.02 -2.46 -10.44
CA PRO A 46 -2.95 -1.93 -9.09
C PRO A 46 -3.93 -2.66 -8.17
N ILE A 47 -3.50 -2.95 -6.94
CA ILE A 47 -4.35 -3.60 -5.92
C ILE A 47 -5.25 -2.55 -5.25
N PRO A 48 -6.59 -2.63 -5.33
CA PRO A 48 -7.49 -1.69 -4.64
C PRO A 48 -7.33 -1.77 -3.12
N LEU A 49 -7.22 -0.61 -2.46
CA LEU A 49 -7.12 -0.53 -1.02
C LEU A 49 -8.49 -0.80 -0.38
N ASN A 50 -8.56 -1.79 0.51
CA ASN A 50 -9.79 -2.19 1.19
C ASN A 50 -9.52 -2.69 2.62
N TYR A 51 -10.58 -3.03 3.35
CA TYR A 51 -10.51 -3.52 4.73
C TYR A 51 -9.58 -4.73 4.92
N GLU A 52 -9.60 -5.71 4.00
CA GLU A 52 -8.71 -6.87 4.10
C GLU A 52 -7.25 -6.48 3.92
N TRP A 53 -6.96 -5.53 3.03
CA TRP A 53 -5.60 -5.07 2.78
C TRP A 53 -5.02 -4.29 3.95
N LEU A 54 -5.81 -3.47 4.64
CA LEU A 54 -5.37 -2.83 5.89
C LEU A 54 -5.00 -3.86 6.96
N LEU A 55 -5.83 -4.89 7.15
CA LEU A 55 -5.54 -5.98 8.09
C LEU A 55 -4.29 -6.79 7.66
N LYS A 56 -4.13 -7.10 6.36
CA LYS A 56 -2.95 -7.80 5.82
C LYS A 56 -1.67 -6.99 6.02
N LEU A 57 -1.71 -5.67 5.91
CA LEU A 57 -0.57 -4.76 6.18
C LEU A 57 -0.34 -4.51 7.68
N GLY A 58 -1.09 -5.21 8.55
CA GLY A 58 -0.97 -5.11 10.00
C GLY A 58 -1.40 -3.75 10.55
N PHE A 59 -2.51 -3.21 10.05
CA PHE A 59 -3.31 -2.23 10.79
C PHE A 59 -4.27 -2.97 11.71
N GLU A 60 -4.38 -2.51 12.96
CA GLU A 60 -5.38 -2.97 13.90
C GLU A 60 -6.70 -2.22 13.66
N LYS A 61 -7.84 -2.84 13.99
CA LYS A 61 -9.16 -2.25 13.74
C LYS A 61 -9.89 -1.97 15.05
N ASP A 62 -10.32 -0.73 15.26
CA ASP A 62 -11.28 -0.35 16.30
C ASP A 62 -12.46 0.42 15.68
N GLY A 63 -13.69 -0.07 15.90
CA GLY A 63 -14.91 0.50 15.32
C GLY A 63 -14.86 0.65 13.79
N ASN A 64 -14.73 1.89 13.33
CA ASN A 64 -14.60 2.28 11.91
C ASN A 64 -13.20 2.83 11.56
N GLU A 65 -12.25 2.74 12.49
CA GLU A 65 -10.88 3.22 12.35
C GLU A 65 -9.92 2.03 12.22
N PHE A 66 -8.85 2.23 11.45
CA PHE A 66 -7.73 1.31 11.31
C PHE A 66 -6.46 2.03 11.72
N SER A 67 -5.73 1.50 12.71
CA SER A 67 -4.54 2.13 13.28
C SER A 67 -3.26 1.34 13.02
N LYS A 68 -2.16 2.04 12.72
CA LYS A 68 -0.80 1.48 12.70
C LYS A 68 0.22 2.57 13.05
N ASP A 69 0.89 2.43 14.19
CA ASP A 69 1.84 3.40 14.77
C ASP A 69 1.30 4.84 14.92
N ARG A 70 1.37 5.64 13.85
CA ARG A 70 1.00 7.08 13.73
C ARG A 70 -0.27 7.22 12.87
N PHE A 71 -0.55 6.22 12.04
CA PHE A 71 -1.54 6.28 10.98
C PHE A 71 -2.90 5.84 11.50
N ILE A 72 -3.88 6.74 11.45
CA ILE A 72 -5.29 6.47 11.69
C ILE A 72 -6.02 6.63 10.35
N ILE A 73 -6.55 5.52 9.84
CA ILE A 73 -7.31 5.46 8.60
C ILE A 73 -8.78 5.30 8.94
N ARG A 74 -9.60 6.32 8.66
CA ARG A 74 -11.06 6.24 8.73
C ARG A 74 -11.61 5.90 7.36
N LEU A 75 -12.49 4.91 7.31
CA LEU A 75 -13.22 4.50 6.10
C LEU A 75 -14.69 4.88 6.25
N ASP A 76 -15.07 5.97 5.60
CA ASP A 76 -16.46 6.34 5.36
C ASP A 76 -16.94 5.71 4.04
N GLN A 77 -18.25 5.63 3.85
CA GLN A 77 -18.87 5.07 2.65
C GLN A 77 -18.58 5.88 1.36
N ARG A 78 -17.94 7.07 1.48
CA ARG A 78 -17.60 7.97 0.37
C ARG A 78 -16.21 8.60 0.43
N SER A 79 -15.40 8.28 1.45
CA SER A 79 -14.07 8.89 1.63
C SER A 79 -13.15 8.06 2.53
N LEU A 80 -11.84 8.20 2.29
CA LEU A 80 -10.79 7.55 3.07
C LEU A 80 -9.90 8.64 3.65
N ILE A 81 -9.99 8.84 4.96
CA ILE A 81 -9.26 9.91 5.67
C ILE A 81 -8.04 9.28 6.33
N ILE A 82 -6.84 9.69 5.91
CA ILE A 82 -5.59 9.27 6.54
C ILE A 82 -5.09 10.41 7.44
N GLN A 83 -4.95 10.13 8.73
CA GLN A 83 -4.37 11.04 9.74
C GLN A 83 -3.08 10.47 10.30
N GLY A 84 -2.10 11.33 10.59
CA GLY A 84 -0.84 10.99 11.28
C GLY A 84 0.23 12.05 11.00
N PHE A 85 1.11 12.44 11.92
CA PHE A 85 1.24 12.12 13.36
C PHE A 85 1.13 13.42 14.19
N GLU A 86 0.60 13.29 15.42
CA GLU A 86 0.82 14.13 16.63
C GLU A 86 0.72 15.68 16.54
N TYR A 87 -0.05 16.26 17.48
CA TYR A 87 -0.24 17.68 17.78
C TYR A 87 -1.01 18.57 16.78
N ASP A 88 -1.01 18.29 15.48
CA ASP A 88 -1.89 18.98 14.52
C ASP A 88 -2.96 18.04 13.94
N TYR A 89 -4.23 18.43 14.01
CA TYR A 89 -5.39 17.66 13.50
C TYR A 89 -5.53 17.69 11.95
N ASN A 90 -4.43 17.99 11.23
CA ASN A 90 -4.39 18.19 9.79
C ASN A 90 -4.32 16.85 9.03
N GLY A 91 -5.41 16.08 9.08
CA GLY A 91 -5.57 14.85 8.31
C GLY A 91 -5.66 15.10 6.80
N ILE A 92 -5.16 14.14 6.01
CA ILE A 92 -5.29 14.15 4.55
C ILE A 92 -6.58 13.41 4.18
N LEU A 93 -7.55 14.17 3.65
CA LEU A 93 -8.74 13.61 3.00
C LEU A 93 -8.35 13.10 1.61
N LEU A 94 -8.45 11.78 1.39
CA LEU A 94 -8.28 11.18 0.07
C LEU A 94 -9.65 10.71 -0.45
N GLY A 95 -9.91 10.98 -1.74
CA GLY A 95 -11.11 10.50 -2.41
C GLY A 95 -11.05 8.99 -2.62
N THR A 96 -12.10 8.25 -2.29
CA THR A 96 -12.11 6.77 -2.36
C THR A 96 -12.05 6.19 -3.77
N GLU A 97 -12.32 6.97 -4.81
CA GLU A 97 -12.70 6.42 -6.11
C GLU A 97 -11.59 5.61 -6.81
N ASN A 98 -10.30 5.84 -6.51
CA ASN A 98 -9.17 5.08 -7.05
C ASN A 98 -7.98 4.98 -6.08
N LEU A 99 -8.20 4.59 -4.81
CA LEU A 99 -7.08 4.34 -3.87
C LEU A 99 -6.60 2.90 -3.93
N TYR A 100 -5.28 2.74 -3.96
CA TYR A 100 -4.59 1.47 -4.08
C TYR A 100 -3.63 1.20 -2.91
N VAL A 101 -3.24 -0.06 -2.74
CA VAL A 101 -2.28 -0.48 -1.71
C VAL A 101 -0.95 0.25 -1.85
N HIS A 102 -0.47 0.47 -3.08
CA HIS A 102 0.79 1.14 -3.33
C HIS A 102 0.79 2.63 -2.92
N ASP A 103 -0.36 3.32 -2.92
CA ASP A 103 -0.47 4.69 -2.42
C ASP A 103 -0.20 4.76 -0.92
N LEU A 104 -0.80 3.82 -0.17
CA LEU A 104 -0.59 3.72 1.27
C LEU A 104 0.85 3.29 1.60
N GLN A 105 1.44 2.39 0.82
CA GLN A 105 2.86 2.01 0.98
C GLN A 105 3.81 3.18 0.68
N ASN A 106 3.56 3.93 -0.40
CA ASN A 106 4.31 5.14 -0.74
C ASN A 106 4.22 6.20 0.37
N LEU A 107 3.02 6.46 0.89
CA LEU A 107 2.77 7.41 1.98
C LEU A 107 3.46 6.97 3.28
N TYR A 108 3.30 5.70 3.66
CA TYR A 108 3.95 5.14 4.84
C TYR A 108 5.48 5.24 4.73
N PHE A 109 6.07 4.84 3.60
CA PHE A 109 7.50 4.97 3.34
C PHE A 109 7.99 6.43 3.37
N ALA A 110 7.23 7.38 2.80
CA ALA A 110 7.61 8.79 2.79
C ALA A 110 7.74 9.39 4.20
N VAL A 111 6.88 8.96 5.14
CA VAL A 111 6.85 9.41 6.54
C VAL A 111 7.79 8.60 7.43
N LYS A 112 7.71 7.26 7.41
CA LYS A 112 8.46 6.35 8.30
C LYS A 112 9.88 6.02 7.83
N ARG A 113 10.13 6.07 6.51
CA ARG A 113 11.34 5.50 5.86
C ARG A 113 11.50 3.99 6.05
N GLU A 114 10.38 3.32 6.31
CA GLU A 114 10.23 1.87 6.48
C GLU A 114 9.27 1.34 5.40
N GLU A 115 9.44 0.09 4.97
CA GLU A 115 8.52 -0.55 4.04
C GLU A 115 7.24 -1.02 4.75
N LEU A 116 6.07 -0.71 4.19
CA LEU A 116 4.80 -1.26 4.67
C LEU A 116 4.55 -2.62 3.99
N THR A 117 4.92 -3.69 4.68
CA THR A 117 4.80 -5.08 4.22
C THR A 117 3.54 -5.77 4.78
N ILE A 118 3.24 -6.96 4.24
CA ILE A 118 2.21 -7.85 4.79
C ILE A 118 2.72 -8.44 6.12
N LYS A 119 1.89 -8.43 7.18
CA LYS A 119 2.21 -9.05 8.47
C LYS A 119 2.46 -10.55 8.29
N THR A 120 3.60 -11.04 8.76
CA THR A 120 3.90 -12.47 8.83
C THR A 120 3.52 -13.04 10.20
N GLN A 121 3.30 -14.35 10.31
CA GLN A 121 3.05 -14.98 11.61
C GLN A 121 4.24 -14.86 12.59
N THR A 122 5.42 -14.48 12.10
CA THR A 122 6.62 -14.21 12.91
C THR A 122 6.55 -12.91 13.72
N ASP A 123 5.70 -11.95 13.30
CA ASP A 123 5.65 -10.61 13.89
C ASP A 123 4.91 -10.55 15.24
N GLU A 124 4.47 -11.69 15.77
CA GLU A 124 3.75 -11.82 17.05
C GLU A 124 4.66 -12.24 18.22
N ILE A 125 5.97 -12.39 17.99
CA ILE A 125 6.97 -12.73 19.04
C ILE A 125 7.93 -11.56 19.27
N LYS A 126 7.46 -10.58 20.04
CA LYS A 126 8.30 -9.59 20.75
C LYS A 126 7.71 -9.36 22.15
N GLU A 127 8.29 -10.05 23.13
CA GLU A 127 8.14 -9.77 24.57
C GLU A 127 8.89 -8.47 24.96
#